data_AF-A0A1H8DJA3-F1
#
_entry.id   AF-A0A1H8DJA3-F1
#
_cell.length_a   1.000
_cell.length_b   1.000
_cell.length_c   1.000
_cell.angle_alpha   90.00
_cell.angle_beta   90.00
_cell.angle_gamma   90.00
#
_symmetry.space_group_name_H-M   'P 1'
#
loop_
_entity.id
_entity.type
_entity.pdbx_description
1 polymer ?
#
loop_
_entity_poly.entity_id
_entity_poly.type
_entity_poly.pdbx_seq_one_letter_code
_entity_poly.pdbx_strand_id
1 'polypeptide(L)'
;MDKYIPTAYTRQTSSEKTEVKNEVIGDAPCPCCGYITIPNHGDALAYICPVCLWEIDLFIKNDDEPSDLNHGLTILKAKRNYQKYGAVLPHLK
;
A
#
# COMPACT_ATOMS: atom_id res chain seq x y z
N MET A 1 6.56 13.77 -16.89
CA MET A 1 5.68 12.69 -16.42
C MET A 1 5.59 12.84 -14.92
N ASP A 2 4.61 13.61 -14.48
CA ASP A 2 4.45 13.98 -13.08
C ASP A 2 3.95 12.76 -12.31
N LYS A 3 4.73 12.31 -11.32
CA LYS A 3 4.42 11.14 -10.50
C LYS A 3 3.24 11.51 -9.59
N TYR A 4 2.07 10.95 -9.87
CA TYR A 4 0.88 11.09 -9.03
C TYR A 4 1.12 10.41 -7.66
N ILE A 5 1.06 11.21 -6.59
CA ILE A 5 1.08 10.74 -5.21
C ILE A 5 -0.38 10.74 -4.72
N PRO A 6 -1.01 9.58 -4.46
CA PRO A 6 -2.39 9.55 -4.00
C PRO A 6 -2.48 10.04 -2.55
N THR A 7 -3.28 11.09 -2.32
CA THR A 7 -3.61 11.58 -0.97
C THR A 7 -4.75 10.75 -0.39
N ALA A 8 -4.50 10.05 0.71
CA ALA A 8 -5.54 9.30 1.42
C ALA A 8 -6.43 10.27 2.24
N TYR A 9 -7.73 10.31 1.95
CA TYR A 9 -8.66 11.23 2.61
C TYR A 9 -9.27 10.60 3.87
N THR A 10 -8.80 10.99 5.05
CA THR A 10 -9.45 10.67 6.33
C THR A 10 -10.65 11.59 6.57
N ARG A 11 -11.85 11.03 6.78
CA ARG A 11 -13.04 11.80 7.21
C ARG A 11 -12.84 12.28 8.66
N GLN A 12 -12.66 13.58 8.86
CA GLN A 12 -12.66 14.22 10.18
C GLN A 12 -14.04 14.86 10.46
N THR A 13 -14.61 14.56 11.61
CA THR A 13 -15.66 15.37 12.24
C THR A 13 -15.02 16.52 13.01
N SER A 14 -15.63 17.70 12.89
CA SER A 14 -15.20 19.08 13.16
C SER A 14 -14.41 19.43 14.44
N SER A 15 -13.61 20.50 14.25
CA SER A 15 -13.17 21.60 15.15
C SER A 15 -11.96 21.40 16.07
N GLU A 16 -10.75 21.56 15.51
CA GLU A 16 -9.75 22.58 15.90
C GLU A 16 -8.59 22.55 14.89
N LYS A 17 -8.19 23.74 14.37
CA LYS A 17 -7.17 23.88 13.31
C LYS A 17 -5.76 23.72 13.88
N THR A 18 -5.25 22.49 13.90
CA THR A 18 -3.81 22.23 13.81
C THR A 18 -3.55 21.62 12.43
N GLU A 19 -2.77 22.31 11.58
CA GLU A 19 -2.24 21.75 10.33
C GLU A 19 -1.32 20.57 10.67
N VAL A 20 -1.89 19.37 10.75
CA VAL A 20 -1.13 18.14 10.86
C VAL A 20 -0.75 17.75 9.44
N LYS A 21 0.41 18.24 8.96
CA LYS A 21 1.05 17.72 7.74
C LYS A 21 1.66 16.34 8.03
N ASN A 22 0.82 15.34 8.32
CA ASN A 22 1.23 13.95 8.45
C ASN A 22 0.87 13.18 7.17
N GLU A 23 1.35 13.65 6.02
CA GLU A 23 1.32 12.81 4.83
C GLU A 23 2.44 11.77 4.97
N VAL A 24 2.06 10.49 5.06
CA VAL A 24 3.02 9.39 5.01
C VAL A 24 3.58 9.33 3.58
N ILE A 25 4.83 9.72 3.40
CA ILE A 25 5.49 9.75 2.09
C ILE A 25 6.06 8.36 1.79
N GLY A 26 5.59 7.74 0.72
CA GLY A 26 6.16 6.48 0.22
C GLY A 26 7.50 6.70 -0.48
N ASP A 27 8.45 5.80 -0.23
CA ASP A 27 9.81 5.86 -0.79
C ASP A 27 10.35 4.49 -1.26
N ALA A 28 9.59 3.42 -1.03
CA ALA A 28 9.88 2.06 -1.50
C ALA A 28 8.72 1.46 -2.31
N PRO A 29 9.03 0.53 -3.24
CA PRO A 29 8.02 -0.13 -4.06
C PRO A 29 7.18 -1.10 -3.24
N CYS A 30 5.87 -1.09 -3.46
CA CYS A 30 4.99 -2.14 -2.96
C CYS A 30 5.37 -3.49 -3.60
N PRO A 31 5.54 -4.57 -2.83
CA PRO A 31 5.93 -5.87 -3.38
C PRO A 31 4.82 -6.50 -4.25
N CYS A 32 3.57 -6.06 -4.12
CA CYS A 32 2.45 -6.50 -4.95
C CYS A 32 2.34 -5.72 -6.27
N CYS A 33 2.17 -4.40 -6.23
CA CYS A 33 1.88 -3.59 -7.43
C CYS A 33 3.07 -2.81 -8.00
N GLY A 34 4.19 -2.71 -7.28
CA GLY A 34 5.41 -2.03 -7.73
C GLY A 34 5.40 -0.50 -7.64
N TYR A 35 4.26 0.15 -7.31
CA TYR A 35 4.22 1.59 -7.09
C TYR A 35 5.02 1.99 -5.84
N ILE A 36 5.67 3.16 -5.89
CA ILE A 36 6.40 3.73 -4.75
C ILE A 36 5.39 4.31 -3.77
N THR A 37 4.99 3.49 -2.79
CA THR A 37 3.97 3.86 -1.79
C THR A 37 4.34 3.43 -0.38
N ILE A 38 5.33 2.56 -0.22
CA ILE A 38 5.68 2.02 1.10
C ILE A 38 6.67 2.98 1.75
N PRO A 39 6.40 3.49 2.96
CA PRO A 39 7.30 4.39 3.66
C PRO A 39 8.46 3.64 4.34
N ASN A 40 9.32 4.37 5.05
CA ASN A 40 10.42 3.83 5.85
C ASN A 40 11.33 2.88 5.05
N HIS A 41 11.62 3.21 3.79
CA HIS A 41 12.43 2.40 2.89
C HIS A 41 11.91 0.95 2.71
N GLY A 42 10.61 0.73 2.90
CA GLY A 42 9.97 -0.58 2.82
C GLY A 42 9.80 -1.28 4.16
N ASP A 43 10.46 -0.82 5.23
CA ASP A 43 10.37 -1.35 6.59
C ASP A 43 9.14 -0.78 7.33
N ALA A 44 7.95 -0.99 6.75
CA ALA A 44 6.71 -0.43 7.24
C ALA A 44 5.73 -1.54 7.61
N LEU A 45 5.96 -2.19 8.76
CA LEU A 45 5.13 -3.30 9.24
C LEU A 45 3.64 -2.92 9.27
N ALA A 46 2.79 -3.81 8.72
CA ALA A 46 1.34 -3.63 8.65
C ALA A 46 0.88 -2.36 7.89
N TYR A 47 1.77 -1.72 7.14
CA TYR A 47 1.38 -0.62 6.26
C TYR A 47 0.59 -1.16 5.06
N ILE A 48 -0.53 -0.53 4.73
CA ILE A 48 -1.39 -0.94 3.62
C ILE A 48 -1.12 -0.07 2.40
N CYS A 49 -0.71 -0.69 1.30
CA CYS A 49 -0.52 0.02 0.04
C CYS A 49 -1.85 0.64 -0.44
N PRO A 50 -1.94 1.97 -0.66
CA PRO A 50 -3.19 2.62 -1.06
C PRO A 50 -3.66 2.27 -2.48
N VAL A 51 -2.80 1.66 -3.30
CA VAL A 51 -3.12 1.28 -4.70
C VAL A 51 -3.75 -0.11 -4.78
N CYS A 52 -3.09 -1.11 -4.18
CA CYS A 52 -3.46 -2.52 -4.31
C CYS A 52 -3.97 -3.16 -3.02
N LEU A 53 -3.94 -2.42 -1.89
CA LEU A 53 -4.33 -2.88 -0.56
C LEU A 53 -3.55 -4.08 -0.02
N TRP A 54 -2.37 -4.37 -0.58
CA TRP A 54 -1.45 -5.30 0.04
C TRP A 54 -0.94 -4.73 1.36
N GLU A 55 -1.10 -5.48 2.44
CA GLU A 55 -0.58 -5.15 3.77
C GLU A 55 0.85 -5.69 3.92
N ILE A 56 1.79 -4.84 4.32
CA ILE A 56 3.21 -5.20 4.40
C ILE A 56 3.45 -6.16 5.56
N ASP A 57 3.86 -7.37 5.19
CA ASP A 57 4.30 -8.43 6.08
C ASP A 57 5.82 -8.53 5.96
N LEU A 58 6.54 -8.09 7.00
CA LEU A 58 8.00 -8.11 7.00
C LEU A 58 8.58 -9.48 7.40
N PHE A 59 7.72 -10.42 7.79
CA PHE A 59 8.16 -11.73 8.31
C PHE A 59 8.15 -12.83 7.25
N ILE A 60 7.52 -12.61 6.08
CA ILE A 60 7.62 -13.54 4.95
C ILE A 60 9.04 -13.53 4.35
N LYS A 61 9.58 -14.71 4.06
CA LYS A 61 10.96 -14.90 3.60
C LYS A 61 11.09 -14.85 2.08
N ASN A 62 10.00 -15.12 1.36
CA ASN A 62 9.95 -15.13 -0.10
C ASN A 62 8.52 -14.94 -0.62
N ASP A 63 8.39 -14.71 -1.93
CA ASP A 63 7.12 -14.36 -2.57
C ASP A 63 6.06 -15.49 -2.59
N ASP A 64 6.44 -16.75 -2.30
CA ASP A 64 5.53 -17.90 -2.26
C ASP A 64 5.10 -18.29 -0.84
N GLU A 65 5.66 -17.64 0.19
CA GLU A 65 5.23 -17.81 1.57
C GLU A 65 3.86 -17.12 1.79
N PRO A 66 2.89 -17.79 2.46
CA PRO A 66 1.62 -17.17 2.79
C PRO A 66 1.82 -16.07 3.84
N SER A 67 1.22 -14.90 3.60
CA SER A 67 1.23 -13.79 4.56
C SER A 67 0.06 -13.91 5.53
N ASP A 68 0.34 -13.85 6.83
CA ASP A 68 -0.69 -13.87 7.88
C ASP A 68 -1.56 -12.60 7.83
N LEU A 69 -0.95 -11.47 7.47
CA LEU A 69 -1.60 -10.17 7.34
C LEU A 69 -2.55 -10.11 6.13
N ASN A 70 -2.33 -10.96 5.13
CA ASN A 70 -3.12 -11.00 3.89
C ASN A 70 -3.96 -12.29 3.77
N HIS A 71 -4.41 -12.85 4.89
CA HIS A 71 -5.28 -14.04 4.95
C HIS A 71 -4.71 -15.26 4.20
N GLY A 72 -3.39 -15.47 4.29
CA GLY A 72 -2.70 -16.58 3.65
C GLY A 72 -2.45 -16.40 2.15
N LEU A 73 -2.68 -15.21 1.59
CA LEU A 73 -2.30 -14.89 0.22
C LEU A 73 -0.77 -14.77 0.11
N THR A 74 -0.20 -15.25 -0.99
CA THR A 74 1.23 -15.09 -1.30
C THR A 74 1.44 -13.87 -2.19
N ILE A 75 2.63 -13.27 -2.19
CA ILE A 75 2.97 -12.16 -3.09
C ILE A 75 2.80 -12.58 -4.56
N LEU A 76 3.18 -13.81 -4.92
CA LEU A 76 2.97 -14.32 -6.29
C LEU A 76 1.49 -14.34 -6.70
N LYS A 77 0.58 -14.71 -5.78
CA LYS A 77 -0.85 -14.66 -6.05
C LYS A 77 -1.37 -13.22 -6.08
N ALA A 78 -0.88 -12.35 -5.20
CA ALA A 78 -1.24 -10.94 -5.17
C ALA A 78 -0.83 -10.20 -6.46
N LYS A 79 0.39 -10.41 -6.95
CA LYS A 79 0.88 -9.89 -8.24
C LYS A 79 -0.04 -10.30 -9.40
N ARG A 80 -0.44 -11.59 -9.46
CA ARG A 80 -1.39 -12.09 -10.48
C ARG A 80 -2.77 -11.45 -10.35
N ASN A 81 -3.27 -11.29 -9.13
CA ASN A 81 -4.54 -10.61 -8.89
C ASN A 81 -4.49 -9.16 -9.35
N TYR A 82 -3.42 -8.43 -9.01
CA TYR A 82 -3.23 -7.06 -9.45
C TYR A 82 -3.16 -6.95 -10.98
N GLN A 83 -2.41 -7.83 -11.65
CA GLN A 83 -2.36 -7.88 -13.12
C GLN A 83 -3.73 -8.14 -13.75
N LYS A 84 -4.56 -8.98 -13.12
CA LYS A 84 -5.87 -9.36 -13.65
C LYS A 84 -6.96 -8.31 -13.38
N TYR A 85 -6.94 -7.69 -12.21
CA TYR A 85 -8.03 -6.84 -11.72
C TYR A 85 -7.70 -5.35 -11.66
N GLY A 86 -6.41 -4.99 -11.71
CA GLY A 86 -5.91 -3.63 -11.56
C GLY A 86 -5.96 -3.13 -10.12
N ALA A 87 -5.91 -1.81 -9.94
CA ALA A 87 -6.09 -1.17 -8.65
C ALA A 87 -7.49 -1.43 -8.07
N VAL A 88 -7.57 -1.49 -6.73
CA VAL A 88 -8.82 -1.75 -6.02
C VAL A 88 -9.79 -0.58 -6.17
N LEU A 89 -9.27 0.65 -6.22
CA LEU A 89 -10.05 1.85 -6.45
C LEU A 89 -10.12 2.16 -7.96
N PRO A 90 -11.32 2.36 -8.55
CA PRO A 90 -11.47 2.58 -9.99
C PRO A 90 -10.66 3.76 -10.56
N HIS A 91 -10.40 4.80 -9.75
CA HIS A 91 -9.63 5.97 -10.17
C HIS A 91 -8.11 5.79 -10.10
N LEU A 92 -7.63 4.62 -9.65
CA LEU A 92 -6.21 4.26 -9.60
C LEU A 92 -5.84 3.23 -10.69
N LYS A 93 -6.77 2.89 -11.59
CA LYS A 93 -6.55 1.99 -12.73
C LYS A 93 -5.88 2.71 -13.90
#